data_AF-A0AAW3EM87-F1
#
_entry.id   AF-A0AAW3EM87-F1
#
_cell.length_a   1.000
_cell.length_b   1.000
_cell.length_c   1.000
_cell.angle_alpha   90.00
_cell.angle_beta   90.00
_cell.angle_gamma   90.00
#
_symmetry.space_group_name_H-M   'P 1'
#
loop_
_entity.id
_entity.type
_entity.pdbx_description
1 polymer ?
#
loop_
_entity_poly.entity_id
_entity_poly.type
_entity_poly.pdbx_seq_one_letter_code
_entity_poly.pdbx_strand_id
1 'polypeptide(L)'
;MTSVYITLSVLMFVPTYFIIKKLTSSEDTYHKFFGIVASCAFMSFHFYTYHAEKFPFLGISTVGNDTVHYSSIILGFISGVVGWIAHHED
;
A
#
# COMPACT_ATOMS: atom_id res chain seq x y z
N MET A 1 8.04 15.36 -7.76
CA MET A 1 7.64 14.59 -6.56
C MET A 1 6.32 13.86 -6.75
N THR A 2 5.25 14.55 -7.17
CA THR A 2 3.92 13.95 -7.37
C THR A 2 3.93 12.75 -8.32
N SER A 3 4.44 12.91 -9.55
CA SER A 3 4.44 11.82 -10.53
C SER A 3 5.27 10.62 -10.04
N VAL A 4 6.40 10.88 -9.40
CA VAL A 4 7.25 9.83 -8.81
C VAL A 4 6.50 9.07 -7.71
N TYR A 5 5.82 9.77 -6.81
CA TYR A 5 5.01 9.16 -5.75
C TYR A 5 3.92 8.26 -6.33
N ILE A 6 3.12 8.78 -7.26
CA ILE A 6 1.99 8.07 -7.83
C ILE A 6 2.48 6.86 -8.66
N THR A 7 3.48 7.04 -9.52
CA THR A 7 4.02 5.95 -10.34
C THR A 7 4.61 4.84 -9.48
N LEU A 8 5.41 5.18 -8.46
CA LEU A 8 5.95 4.16 -7.54
C LEU A 8 4.84 3.46 -6.75
N SER A 9 3.84 4.20 -6.27
CA SER A 9 2.70 3.62 -5.54
C SER A 9 1.93 2.62 -6.40
N VAL A 10 1.64 3.00 -7.66
CA VAL A 10 0.93 2.13 -8.59
C VAL A 10 1.75 0.90 -8.97
N LEU A 11 3.05 1.08 -9.24
CA LEU A 11 3.96 -0.03 -9.52
C LEU A 11 4.05 -1.01 -8.34
N MET A 12 4.02 -0.50 -7.10
CA MET A 12 4.07 -1.32 -5.90
C MET A 12 2.79 -2.14 -5.63
N PHE A 13 1.66 -1.84 -6.28
CA PHE A 13 0.48 -2.70 -6.17
C PHE A 13 0.73 -4.10 -6.74
N VAL A 14 1.50 -4.22 -7.83
CA VAL A 14 1.77 -5.50 -8.49
C VAL A 14 2.54 -6.48 -7.59
N PRO A 15 3.73 -6.15 -7.04
CA PRO A 15 4.44 -7.05 -6.14
C PRO A 15 3.64 -7.27 -4.85
N THR A 16 2.96 -6.25 -4.31
CA THR A 16 2.11 -6.38 -3.12
C THR A 16 0.99 -7.41 -3.34
N TYR A 17 0.32 -7.36 -4.49
CA TYR A 17 -0.69 -8.35 -4.88
C TYR A 17 -0.13 -9.77 -4.85
N PHE A 18 1.00 -10.02 -5.52
CA PHE A 18 1.58 -11.37 -5.57
C PHE A 18 2.07 -11.87 -4.21
N ILE A 19 2.62 -10.98 -3.38
CA ILE A 19 3.03 -11.30 -2.00
C ILE A 19 1.80 -11.74 -1.19
N ILE A 20 0.73 -10.94 -1.23
CA ILE A 20 -0.49 -11.24 -0.47
C ILE A 20 -1.11 -12.53 -0.98
N LYS A 21 -1.34 -12.68 -2.29
CA LYS A 21 -1.93 -13.90 -2.89
C LYS A 21 -1.13 -15.13 -2.46
N LYS A 22 0.19 -15.10 -2.58
CA LYS A 22 1.06 -16.22 -2.15
C LYS A 22 0.89 -16.56 -0.66
N LEU A 23 0.85 -15.56 0.20
CA LEU A 23 0.69 -15.74 1.65
C LEU A 23 -0.72 -16.28 1.99
N THR A 24 -1.76 -15.75 1.35
CA THR A 24 -3.15 -16.12 1.64
C THR A 24 -3.58 -17.45 1.02
N SER A 25 -2.92 -17.90 -0.06
CA SER A 25 -3.15 -19.21 -0.67
C SER A 25 -2.47 -20.37 0.07
N SER A 26 -1.61 -20.09 1.06
CA SER A 26 -1.01 -21.13 1.90
C SER A 26 -2.07 -21.84 2.75
N GLU A 27 -1.90 -23.13 3.02
CA GLU A 27 -2.75 -23.86 3.97
C GLU A 27 -2.49 -23.46 5.42
N ASP A 28 -1.29 -22.92 5.70
CA ASP A 28 -0.89 -22.47 7.02
C ASP A 28 -1.59 -21.15 7.42
N THR A 29 -2.26 -21.18 8.58
CA THR A 29 -2.99 -20.03 9.13
C THR A 29 -2.08 -18.84 9.43
N TYR A 30 -0.83 -19.07 9.85
CA TYR A 30 0.12 -18.00 10.10
C TYR A 30 0.49 -17.26 8.81
N HIS A 31 0.66 -17.99 7.71
CA HIS A 31 0.91 -17.37 6.40
C HIS A 31 -0.26 -16.50 5.95
N LYS A 32 -1.51 -16.96 6.12
CA LYS A 32 -2.71 -16.16 5.84
C LYS A 32 -2.76 -14.88 6.67
N PHE A 33 -2.46 -14.98 7.97
CA PHE A 33 -2.38 -13.81 8.86
C PHE A 33 -1.30 -12.82 8.38
N PHE A 34 -0.13 -13.30 7.99
CA PHE A 34 0.92 -12.45 7.41
C PHE A 34 0.50 -11.77 6.10
N GLY A 35 -0.36 -12.40 5.30
CA GLY A 35 -0.96 -11.77 4.12
C GLY A 35 -1.81 -10.54 4.47
N ILE A 36 -2.63 -10.64 5.52
CA ILE A 36 -3.43 -9.51 6.04
C ILE A 36 -2.50 -8.42 6.57
N VAL A 37 -1.49 -8.79 7.38
CA VAL A 37 -0.50 -7.83 7.91
C VAL A 37 0.23 -7.09 6.78
N ALA A 38 0.61 -7.79 5.70
CA ALA A 38 1.25 -7.18 4.54
C ALA A 38 0.33 -6.15 3.85
N SER A 39 -0.96 -6.45 3.69
CA SER A 39 -1.95 -5.50 3.17
C SER A 39 -2.07 -4.27 4.06
N CYS A 40 -2.19 -4.46 5.39
CA CYS A 40 -2.27 -3.36 6.35
C CYS A 40 -1.00 -2.50 6.36
N ALA A 41 0.18 -3.11 6.25
CA ALA A 41 1.44 -2.39 6.20
C ALA A 41 1.53 -1.48 4.97
N PHE A 42 1.11 -1.98 3.80
CA PHE A 42 1.12 -1.19 2.57
C PHE A 42 0.10 -0.05 2.59
N MET A 43 -1.08 -0.26 3.17
CA MET A 43 -2.03 0.82 3.44
C MET A 43 -1.45 1.87 4.41
N SER A 44 -0.79 1.42 5.49
CA SER A 44 -0.20 2.29 6.50
C SER A 44 0.90 3.19 5.94
N PHE A 45 1.65 2.74 4.93
CA PHE A 45 2.63 3.57 4.22
C PHE A 45 1.99 4.84 3.62
N HIS A 46 0.83 4.70 2.99
CA HIS A 46 0.13 5.83 2.38
C HIS A 46 -0.49 6.75 3.44
N PHE A 47 -1.10 6.19 4.48
CA PHE A 47 -1.65 7.00 5.58
C PHE A 47 -0.57 7.71 6.40
N TYR A 48 0.62 7.14 6.51
CA TYR A 48 1.77 7.85 7.05
C TYR A 48 2.14 9.04 6.17
N THR A 49 2.19 8.86 4.85
CA THR A 49 2.51 9.95 3.91
C THR A 49 1.50 11.11 4.04
N TYR A 50 0.22 10.76 4.16
CA TYR A 50 -0.86 11.71 4.42
C TYR A 50 -0.65 12.48 5.73
N HIS A 51 -0.42 11.76 6.84
CA HIS A 51 -0.40 12.34 8.18
C HIS A 51 0.90 13.09 8.50
N ALA A 52 2.05 12.51 8.15
CA ALA A 52 3.36 13.07 8.44
C ALA A 52 3.82 14.10 7.40
N GLU A 53 3.06 14.26 6.31
CA GLU A 53 3.38 15.10 5.15
C GLU A 53 4.82 14.89 4.66
N LYS A 54 5.24 13.62 4.67
CA LYS A 54 6.60 13.20 4.34
C LYS A 54 6.59 11.84 3.67
N PHE A 55 7.48 11.68 2.71
CA PHE A 55 7.73 10.39 2.09
C PHE A 55 8.32 9.40 3.12
N PRO A 56 7.73 8.21 3.30
CA PRO A 56 8.29 7.21 4.19
C PRO A 56 9.70 6.80 3.72
N PHE A 57 10.61 6.55 4.67
CA PHE A 57 12.01 6.16 4.46
C PHE A 57 12.94 7.23 3.84
N LEU A 58 12.45 8.09 2.97
CA LEU A 58 13.25 9.16 2.34
C LEU A 58 13.19 10.48 3.11
N GLY A 59 12.18 10.68 3.98
CA GLY A 59 12.04 11.88 4.80
C GLY A 59 11.75 13.17 4.03
N ILE A 60 11.46 13.06 2.73
CA ILE A 60 11.21 14.21 1.85
C ILE A 60 9.84 14.81 2.18
N SER A 61 9.81 16.10 2.48
CA SER A 61 8.56 16.83 2.76
C SER A 61 7.62 16.84 1.55
N THR A 62 6.33 16.67 1.81
CA THR A 62 5.23 16.80 0.85
C THR A 62 4.30 17.97 1.19
N VAL A 63 4.67 18.81 2.17
CA VAL A 63 3.90 19.99 2.58
C VAL A 63 3.68 20.92 1.38
N GLY A 64 2.43 21.38 1.22
CA GLY A 64 2.03 22.24 0.10
C GLY A 64 1.85 21.51 -1.24
N ASN A 65 1.94 20.17 -1.25
CA ASN A 65 1.63 19.35 -2.42
C ASN A 65 0.29 18.64 -2.25
N ASP A 66 -0.79 19.37 -2.54
CA ASP A 66 -2.17 18.90 -2.40
C ASP A 66 -2.41 17.59 -3.16
N THR A 67 -1.78 17.43 -4.34
CA THR A 67 -1.95 16.20 -5.13
C THR A 67 -1.39 14.98 -4.41
N VAL A 68 -0.20 15.08 -3.78
CA VAL A 68 0.36 13.98 -2.98
C VAL A 68 -0.50 13.75 -1.73
N HIS A 69 -0.96 14.83 -1.09
CA HIS A 69 -1.82 14.74 0.09
C HIS A 69 -3.11 13.95 -0.20
N TYR A 70 -3.90 14.36 -1.19
CA TYR A 70 -5.16 13.66 -1.51
C TYR A 70 -4.94 12.30 -2.15
N SER A 71 -3.95 12.15 -3.04
CA SER A 71 -3.66 10.84 -3.64
C SER A 71 -3.18 9.83 -2.61
N SER A 72 -2.48 10.24 -1.55
CA SER A 72 -2.06 9.32 -0.49
C SER A 72 -3.24 8.69 0.24
N ILE A 73 -4.31 9.43 0.54
CA ILE A 73 -5.52 8.84 1.12
C ILE A 73 -6.13 7.82 0.15
N ILE A 74 -6.33 8.23 -1.12
CA ILE A 74 -6.97 7.40 -2.14
C ILE A 74 -6.18 6.10 -2.35
N LEU A 75 -4.86 6.20 -2.51
CA LEU A 75 -3.96 5.06 -2.68
C LEU A 75 -3.96 4.16 -1.45
N GLY A 76 -4.05 4.72 -0.23
CA GLY A 76 -4.21 3.94 0.99
C GLY A 76 -5.45 3.05 0.97
N PHE A 77 -6.61 3.58 0.56
CA PHE A 77 -7.81 2.76 0.40
C PHE A 77 -7.68 1.72 -0.72
N ILE A 78 -7.08 2.09 -1.85
CA ILE A 78 -6.82 1.14 -2.96
C ILE A 78 -5.91 -0.01 -2.50
N SER A 79 -4.94 0.22 -1.62
CA SER A 79 -4.11 -0.85 -1.04
C SER A 79 -4.92 -1.92 -0.31
N GLY A 80 -5.99 -1.51 0.39
CA GLY A 80 -6.93 -2.45 1.01
C GLY A 80 -7.69 -3.29 -0.03
N VAL A 81 -8.13 -2.65 -1.12
CA VAL A 81 -8.81 -3.35 -2.25
C VAL A 81 -7.87 -4.36 -2.91
N VAL A 82 -6.60 -4.01 -3.12
CA VAL A 82 -5.61 -4.95 -3.68
C VAL A 82 -5.44 -6.19 -2.79
N GLY A 83 -5.39 -6.00 -1.47
CA GLY A 83 -5.34 -7.13 -0.53
C GLY A 83 -6.61 -7.98 -0.56
N TRP A 84 -7.78 -7.36 -0.65
CA TRP A 84 -9.06 -8.06 -0.80
C TRP A 84 -9.07 -8.93 -2.06
N ILE A 85 -8.71 -8.36 -3.22
CA ILE A 85 -8.70 -9.06 -4.51
C ILE A 85 -7.71 -10.23 -4.45
N ALA A 86 -6.50 -10.00 -3.95
CA ALA A 86 -5.48 -11.03 -3.82
C ALA A 86 -5.94 -12.22 -2.96
N HIS A 87 -6.82 -12.00 -1.98
CA HIS A 87 -7.38 -13.07 -1.16
C HIS A 87 -8.54 -13.83 -1.84
N HIS A 88 -9.34 -13.15 -2.66
CA HIS A 88 -10.60 -13.68 -3.22
C HIS A 88 -10.54 -14.15 -4.67
N GLU A 89 -9.46 -13.88 -5.42
CA GLU A 89 -9.27 -14.57 -6.69
C GLU A 89 -9.09 -16.07 -6.42
N ASP A 90 -9.82 -16.90 -7.16
CA ASP A 90 -9.67 -18.35 -7.16
C ASP A 90 -8.41 -18.73 -7.96
#